data_AF-A0A957S9X6-F1
#
_entry.id   AF-A0A957S9X6-F1
#
_cell.length_a   1.000
_cell.length_b   1.000
_cell.length_c   1.000
_cell.angle_alpha   90.00
_cell.angle_beta   90.00
_cell.angle_gamma   90.00
#
_symmetry.space_group_name_H-M   'P 1'
#
loop_
_entity.id
_entity.type
_entity.pdbx_description
1 polymer ?
#
loop_
_entity_poly.entity_id
_entity_poly.type
_entity_poly.pdbx_seq_one_letter_code
_entity_poly.pdbx_strand_id
1 'polypeptide(L)' 'MPKMKTHKGTAKRFRLTKNGKLMRMKAARSHLRRKKKASKKSDYRHPISTTDKTMIKLVKTATGNNASSGNGKHTGNR' A
#
# COMPACT_ATOMS: atom_id res chain seq x y z
N MET A 1 -2.83 -7.42 -31.06
CA MET A 1 -1.81 -6.86 -30.13
C MET A 1 -2.16 -7.26 -28.69
N PRO A 2 -1.26 -7.93 -27.94
CA PRO A 2 -1.59 -8.41 -26.59
C PRO A 2 -1.60 -7.27 -25.56
N LYS A 3 -2.63 -7.24 -24.70
CA LYS A 3 -2.76 -6.26 -23.60
C LYS A 3 -1.83 -6.63 -22.44
N MET A 4 -1.07 -5.66 -21.94
CA MET A 4 -0.21 -5.87 -20.77
C MET A 4 -1.01 -6.33 -19.54
N LYS A 5 -0.51 -7.38 -18.87
CA LYS A 5 -1.12 -7.88 -17.64
C LYS A 5 -0.66 -7.06 -16.43
N THR A 6 -1.60 -6.73 -15.56
CA THR A 6 -1.30 -6.13 -14.26
C THR A 6 -0.53 -7.12 -13.38
N HIS A 7 0.60 -6.68 -12.80
CA HIS A 7 1.32 -7.43 -11.79
C HIS A 7 0.50 -7.54 -10.50
N LYS A 8 -0.17 -8.69 -10.32
CA LYS A 8 -1.10 -8.94 -9.21
C LYS A 8 -0.44 -8.83 -7.83
N GLY A 9 0.84 -9.15 -7.72
CA GLY A 9 1.60 -9.02 -6.47
C GLY A 9 1.80 -7.57 -6.02
N THR A 10 1.88 -6.63 -6.95
CA THR A 10 1.98 -5.18 -6.65
C THR A 10 0.61 -4.63 -6.31
N ALA A 11 -0.41 -4.99 -7.08
CA ALA A 11 -1.78 -4.52 -6.87
C ALA A 11 -2.36 -4.90 -5.49
N LYS A 12 -1.96 -6.06 -4.92
CA LYS A 12 -2.37 -6.47 -3.57
C LYS A 12 -1.70 -5.68 -2.44
N ARG A 13 -0.51 -5.13 -2.69
CA ARG A 13 0.35 -4.52 -1.64
C ARG A 13 0.30 -3.00 -1.63
N PHE A 14 0.02 -2.40 -2.78
CA PHE A 14 0.13 -0.98 -3.01
C PHE A 14 -1.17 -0.42 -3.57
N ARG A 15 -1.62 0.71 -3.03
CA ARG A 15 -2.82 1.42 -3.52
C ARG A 15 -2.45 2.85 -3.85
N LEU A 16 -2.94 3.37 -4.97
CA LEU A 16 -2.78 4.77 -5.32
C LEU A 16 -4.05 5.51 -4.87
N THR A 17 -3.88 6.62 -4.15
CA THR A 17 -5.00 7.53 -3.87
C THR A 17 -5.31 8.36 -5.11
N LYS A 18 -6.51 8.96 -5.15
CA LYS A 18 -6.91 9.90 -6.21
C LYS A 18 -5.90 11.04 -6.38
N ASN A 19 -5.29 11.48 -5.28
CA ASN A 19 -4.31 12.56 -5.26
C ASN A 19 -2.89 12.10 -5.64
N GLY A 20 -2.72 10.84 -6.09
CA GLY A 20 -1.45 10.30 -6.59
C GLY A 20 -0.48 9.80 -5.51
N LYS A 21 -0.89 9.77 -4.23
CA LYS A 21 -0.05 9.23 -3.14
C LYS A 21 -0.10 7.71 -3.12
N LEU A 22 1.04 7.09 -2.82
CA LEU A 22 1.14 5.63 -2.70
C LEU A 22 0.89 5.21 -1.25
N MET A 23 -0.15 4.40 -1.03
CA MET A 23 -0.46 3.81 0.28
C MET A 23 0.14 2.42 0.39
N ARG A 24 0.88 2.18 1.47
CA ARG A 24 1.51 0.89 1.77
C ARG A 24 1.49 0.58 3.26
N MET A 25 1.65 -0.69 3.62
CA MET A 25 1.97 -1.07 4.98
C MET A 25 3.47 -0.90 5.27
N LYS A 26 3.80 -0.57 6.51
CA LYS A 26 5.18 -0.47 6.98
C LYS A 26 5.80 -1.87 7.10
N ALA A 27 7.08 -1.97 6.72
CA ALA A 27 7.83 -3.21 6.81
C ALA A 27 8.07 -3.64 8.28
N ALA A 28 8.41 -4.91 8.48
CA ALA A 28 8.70 -5.52 9.78
C ALA A 28 7.54 -5.53 10.80
N ARG A 29 6.28 -5.43 10.33
CA ARG A 29 5.08 -5.50 11.19
C ARG A 29 4.79 -6.91 11.72
N SER A 30 5.14 -7.96 10.98
CA SER A 30 4.65 -9.33 11.22
C SER A 30 5.30 -10.04 12.42
N HIS A 31 6.63 -9.92 12.59
CA HIS A 31 7.39 -10.74 13.53
C HIS A 31 8.18 -9.92 14.57
N LEU A 32 8.59 -10.56 15.67
CA LEU A 32 9.34 -9.98 16.81
C LEU A 32 8.67 -8.78 17.48
N ARG A 33 7.34 -8.77 17.58
CA ARG A 33 6.60 -7.64 18.18
C ARG A 33 6.82 -7.50 19.68
N ARG A 34 7.15 -8.58 20.40
CA ARG A 34 7.37 -8.60 21.85
C ARG A 34 8.53 -7.69 22.28
N LYS A 35 9.61 -7.67 21.49
CA LYS A 35 10.82 -6.87 21.74
C LYS A 35 10.69 -5.39 21.35
N LYS A 36 9.58 -5.01 20.70
CA LYS A 36 9.39 -3.65 20.17
C LYS A 36 8.60 -2.78 21.14
N LYS A 37 9.00 -1.51 21.25
CA LYS A 37 8.30 -0.48 22.03
C LYS A 37 6.83 -0.36 21.62
N ALA A 38 5.98 0.03 22.58
CA ALA A 38 4.54 0.21 22.35
C ALA A 38 4.24 1.23 21.24
N SER A 39 4.99 2.34 21.19
CA SER A 39 4.90 3.35 20.13
C SER A 39 5.09 2.75 18.73
N LYS A 40 6.18 2.00 18.52
CA LYS A 40 6.44 1.32 17.23
C LYS A 40 5.35 0.31 16.86
N LYS A 41 4.75 -0.37 17.85
CA LYS A 41 3.61 -1.28 17.61
C LYS A 41 2.35 -0.53 17.15
N SER A 42 2.17 0.72 17.59
CA SER A 42 1.07 1.59 17.13
C SER A 42 1.26 2.03 15.68
N ASP A 43 2.47 2.47 15.32
CA ASP A 43 2.81 2.89 13.95
C ASP A 43 2.46 1.83 12.89
N TYR A 44 2.59 0.54 13.23
CA TYR A 44 2.32 -0.55 12.31
C TYR A 44 0.83 -0.80 12.03
N ARG A 45 -0.09 -0.17 12.77
CA ARG A 45 -1.54 -0.39 12.59
C ARG A 45 -2.10 0.31 11.36
N HIS A 46 -1.49 1.42 10.94
CA HIS A 46 -2.02 2.28 9.89
C HIS A 46 -1.18 2.21 8.61
N PRO A 47 -1.82 2.27 7.42
CA PRO A 47 -1.09 2.38 6.17
C PRO A 47 -0.43 3.75 6.09
N ILE A 48 0.82 3.77 5.63
CA ILE A 48 1.61 4.98 5.45
C ILE A 48 1.49 5.47 4.01
N SER A 49 1.50 6.78 3.83
CA SER A 49 1.65 7.39 2.51
C SER A 49 3.12 7.54 2.15
N THR A 50 3.45 7.25 0.90
CA THR A 50 4.79 7.42 0.33
C THR A 50 4.69 8.44 -0.81
N THR A 51 5.55 9.45 -0.75
CA THR A 51 5.64 10.54 -1.74
C THR A 51 6.80 10.31 -2.72
N ASP A 52 7.59 9.25 -2.52
CA ASP A 52 8.75 8.93 -3.35
C ASP A 52 8.35 8.71 -4.81
N LYS A 53 8.76 9.65 -5.66
CA LYS A 53 8.38 9.70 -7.08
C LYS A 53 8.81 8.45 -7.84
N THR A 54 9.96 7.88 -7.50
CA THR A 54 10.51 6.66 -8.12
C THR A 54 9.63 5.45 -7.85
N MET A 55 9.22 5.25 -6.59
CA MET A 55 8.33 4.16 -6.18
C MET A 55 6.93 4.30 -6.81
N ILE A 56 6.39 5.52 -6.85
CA ILE A 56 5.10 5.80 -7.49
C ILE A 56 5.16 5.42 -8.97
N LYS A 57 6.23 5.80 -9.68
CA LYS A 57 6.41 5.47 -11.11
C LYS A 57 6.46 3.95 -11.32
N LEU A 58 7.25 3.24 -10.52
CA LEU A 58 7.37 1.78 -10.60
C LEU A 58 6.04 1.06 -10.34
N VAL A 59 5.26 1.51 -9.36
CA VAL A 59 3.95 0.90 -9.06
C VAL A 59 2.95 1.16 -10.19
N LYS A 60 2.97 2.35 -10.78
CA LYS A 60 2.11 2.70 -11.92
C LYS A 60 2.40 1.83 -13.14
N THR A 61 3.67 1.61 -13.49
CA THR A 61 4.05 0.76 -14.62
C THR A 61 3.66 -0.70 -14.37
N ALA A 62 3.89 -1.21 -13.16
CA ALA A 62 3.58 -2.60 -12.80
C ALA A 62 2.06 -2.90 -12.74
N THR A 63 1.24 -1.93 -12.35
CA THR A 63 -0.21 -2.14 -12.18
C THR A 63 -1.05 -1.69 -13.37
N GLY A 64 -0.52 -0.80 -14.22
CA GLY A 64 -1.13 -0.30 -15.44
C GLY A 64 -2.47 0.40 -15.17
N ASN A 65 -2.43 1.67 -14.72
CA ASN A 65 -3.55 2.61 -14.44
C ASN A 65 -4.80 2.11 -13.69
N ASN A 66 -4.90 0.81 -13.38
CA ASN A 66 -5.97 0.12 -12.68
C ASN A 66 -5.63 -0.07 -11.20
N ALA A 67 -4.90 0.89 -10.60
CA ALA A 67 -4.75 0.92 -9.16
C ALA A 67 -6.11 1.36 -8.58
N SER A 68 -6.98 0.37 -8.37
CA SER A 68 -8.29 0.47 -7.73
C SER A 68 -8.41 1.71 -6.84
N SER A 69 -9.13 2.72 -7.35
CA SER A 69 -9.75 3.81 -6.59
C SER A 69 -10.81 3.20 -5.65
N GLY A 70 -10.36 2.39 -4.70
CA GLY A 70 -11.19 1.91 -3.63
C GLY A 70 -11.02 2.89 -2.49
N ASN A 71 -12.00 3.76 -2.27
CA ASN A 71 -12.32 4.13 -0.90
C ASN A 71 -12.58 2.81 -0.19
N GLY A 72 -11.64 2.38 0.66
CA GLY A 72 -11.89 1.25 1.53
C GLY A 72 -13.09 1.65 2.37
N LYS A 73 -14.27 1.11 2.03
CA LYS A 73 -15.46 1.21 2.85
C LYS A 73 -15.01 0.91 4.27
N HIS A 74 -15.19 1.90 5.15
CA HIS A 74 -15.11 1.73 6.58
C HIS A 74 -16.13 0.64 6.92
N THR A 75 -15.65 -0.59 7.03
CA THR A 75 -16.49 -1.73 7.41
C THR A 75 -16.26 -1.91 8.90
N GLY A 76 -17.15 -1.28 9.65
CA GLY A 76 -17.64 -1.77 10.94
C GLY A 76 -16.70 -1.67 12.12
N ASN A 77 -16.94 -0.64 12.94
CA ASN A 77 -17.28 -0.76 14.35
C ASN A 77 -16.69 -1.97 15.10
N ARG A 78 -15.53 -1.77 15.73
CA ARG A 78 -15.05 -2.34 17.00
C ARG A 78 -13.66 -1.79 17.30
#